data_AF-A0A9P7ESN1-F1
#
_entry.id   AF-A0A9P7ESN1-F1
#
_cell.length_a   1.000
_cell.length_b   1.000
_cell.length_c   1.000
_cell.angle_alpha   90.00
_cell.angle_beta   90.00
_cell.angle_gamma   90.00
#
_symmetry.space_group_name_H-M   'P 1'
#
loop_
_entity.id
_entity.type
_entity.pdbx_description
1 polymer ?
#
loop_
_entity_poly.entity_id
_entity_poly.type
_entity_poly.pdbx_seq_one_letter_code
_entity_poly.pdbx_strand_id
1 'polypeptide(L)'
;MPVGNSDGEDFEAELDTVSDAETSDAEHSSDDDLDVLRTVLSVPQPDAPMHEVHKALKTTQQARNRTLKKTSVLDTKIITQGKTYALFYHFWVIPGVFPTTPQPDVDPCSPTPWTSPEAKLNGAMAELYQCVPKDLHKSMEKYTPFDSLFCAAVSAERSNIVHAIKGCAGIIFSMLKLDPLLFTSQTDIRKRDNKDLLDLLKKKREGDYIRLAPVLFARPDAMTANEFLKSPVLIKIVSVEMYGKKILSGKVKGQKARGQRCNAQCVTEGLIAGAAVMARFLLTHDPEFTAIGAETKINYQADYDFYLERLFKCTPWACSIMNYFNEEVFNVTSQSRVPLANDSPIVSPP
;
A
#
# COMPACT_ATOMS: atom_id res chain seq x y z
N MET A 1 47.77 -28.01 -0.11
CA MET A 1 46.68 -28.79 -0.70
C MET A 1 45.36 -28.10 -0.35
N PRO A 2 44.80 -27.29 -1.26
CA PRO A 2 43.55 -26.55 -1.04
C PRO A 2 42.38 -27.18 -1.80
N VAL A 3 41.21 -27.29 -1.17
CA VAL A 3 39.88 -27.53 -1.77
C VAL A 3 38.86 -26.99 -0.76
N GLY A 4 37.85 -26.19 -1.06
CA GLY A 4 37.40 -25.53 -2.28
C GLY A 4 36.31 -24.53 -1.89
N ASN A 5 36.32 -23.35 -2.54
CA ASN A 5 35.27 -22.34 -2.46
C ASN A 5 34.04 -22.83 -3.22
N SER A 6 32.85 -22.66 -2.66
CA SER A 6 31.59 -22.66 -3.41
C SER A 6 31.00 -21.26 -3.35
N ASP A 7 31.15 -20.53 -4.45
CA ASP A 7 30.50 -19.25 -4.71
C ASP A 7 29.00 -19.51 -4.91
N GLY A 8 28.17 -18.97 -4.02
CA GLY A 8 26.72 -18.91 -4.18
C GLY A 8 26.37 -17.62 -4.90
N GLU A 9 25.95 -17.77 -6.15
CA GLU A 9 25.63 -16.68 -7.07
C GLU A 9 24.47 -15.79 -6.57
N ASP A 10 24.72 -14.50 -6.74
CA ASP A 10 23.85 -13.35 -6.51
C ASP A 10 22.68 -13.38 -7.52
N PHE A 11 21.44 -13.58 -7.04
CA PHE A 11 20.24 -13.61 -7.87
C PHE A 11 19.14 -12.69 -7.32
N GLU A 12 19.47 -11.42 -7.05
CA GLU A 12 18.45 -10.38 -6.84
C GLU A 12 18.86 -9.05 -7.49
N ALA A 13 18.75 -8.99 -8.82
CA ALA A 13 18.76 -7.72 -9.54
C ALA A 13 17.97 -7.84 -10.85
N GLU A 14 16.63 -7.84 -10.78
CA GLU A 14 15.80 -7.39 -11.90
C GLU A 14 14.33 -7.29 -11.47
N LEU A 15 13.84 -6.07 -11.27
CA LEU A 15 12.46 -5.60 -11.55
C LEU A 15 12.30 -4.21 -10.91
N ASP A 16 12.66 -3.17 -11.66
CA ASP A 16 11.92 -1.89 -11.76
C ASP A 16 12.78 -0.87 -12.53
N THR A 17 12.77 -1.01 -13.85
CA THR A 17 13.19 0.03 -14.78
C THR A 17 12.04 0.31 -15.74
N VAL A 18 11.09 1.13 -15.29
CA VAL A 18 10.21 1.85 -16.21
C VAL A 18 10.96 3.11 -16.62
N SER A 19 11.61 3.05 -17.77
CA SER A 19 12.23 4.19 -18.45
C SER A 19 11.14 5.09 -19.02
N ASP A 20 11.17 6.36 -18.63
CA ASP A 20 10.57 7.44 -19.40
C ASP A 20 11.29 7.48 -20.76
N ALA A 21 10.55 7.25 -21.84
CA ALA A 21 11.04 7.50 -23.19
C ALA A 21 10.19 8.64 -23.76
N GLU A 22 10.90 9.72 -24.08
CA GLU A 22 10.37 10.87 -24.79
C GLU A 22 9.73 10.44 -26.11
N THR A 23 8.64 11.12 -26.43
CA THR A 23 7.84 10.99 -27.64
C THR A 23 8.68 11.33 -28.88
N SER A 24 8.94 10.34 -29.71
CA SER A 24 9.10 10.55 -31.15
C SER A 24 7.94 9.87 -31.87
N ASP A 25 7.13 10.70 -32.54
CA ASP A 25 6.06 10.24 -33.42
C ASP A 25 6.68 9.53 -34.63
N ALA A 26 6.64 8.21 -34.61
CA ALA A 26 6.79 7.38 -35.80
C ALA A 26 5.49 6.59 -35.96
N GLU A 27 4.76 6.84 -37.03
CA GLU A 27 3.61 6.04 -37.45
C GLU A 27 4.09 4.58 -37.63
N HIS A 28 3.78 3.72 -36.66
CA HIS A 28 4.14 2.31 -36.68
C HIS A 28 3.04 1.50 -37.37
N SER A 29 3.47 0.72 -38.35
CA SER A 29 2.66 -0.14 -39.22
C SER A 29 1.89 -1.19 -38.40
N SER A 30 0.60 -1.40 -38.71
CA SER A 30 -0.23 -2.42 -38.07
C SER A 30 0.20 -3.87 -38.34
N ASP A 31 1.16 -4.07 -39.27
CA ASP A 31 1.69 -5.39 -39.61
C ASP A 31 2.57 -5.98 -38.49
N ASP A 32 3.27 -5.14 -37.73
CA ASP A 32 4.19 -5.63 -36.67
C ASP A 32 3.44 -6.31 -35.51
N ASP A 33 2.22 -5.89 -35.21
CA ASP A 33 1.40 -6.48 -34.14
C ASP A 33 0.89 -7.88 -34.50
N LEU A 34 0.64 -8.14 -35.79
CA LEU A 34 0.17 -9.45 -36.28
C LEU A 34 1.29 -10.48 -36.26
N ASP A 35 2.51 -10.09 -36.59
CA ASP A 35 3.67 -10.99 -36.55
C ASP A 35 4.11 -11.30 -35.11
N VAL A 36 3.93 -10.37 -34.17
CA VAL A 36 4.11 -10.64 -32.72
C VAL A 36 3.08 -11.65 -32.23
N LEU A 37 1.80 -11.52 -32.61
CA LEU A 37 0.76 -12.51 -32.25
C LEU A 37 1.02 -13.88 -32.85
N ARG A 38 1.47 -13.94 -34.12
CA ARG A 38 1.83 -15.19 -34.80
C ARG A 38 3.03 -15.89 -34.12
N THR A 39 3.98 -15.12 -33.62
CA THR A 39 5.12 -15.62 -32.82
C THR A 39 4.67 -16.14 -31.46
N VAL A 40 3.74 -15.45 -30.78
CA VAL A 40 3.19 -15.84 -29.47
C VAL A 40 2.34 -17.12 -29.53
N LEU A 41 1.65 -17.35 -30.66
CA LEU A 41 0.80 -18.54 -30.87
C LEU A 41 1.58 -19.78 -31.32
N SER A 42 2.89 -19.66 -31.55
CA SER A 42 3.75 -20.80 -31.88
C SER A 42 4.01 -21.61 -30.60
N VAL A 43 3.25 -22.68 -30.41
CA VAL A 43 3.39 -23.59 -29.26
C VAL A 43 4.77 -24.27 -29.34
N PRO A 44 5.63 -24.14 -28.31
CA PRO A 44 6.89 -24.88 -28.27
C PRO A 44 6.63 -26.38 -28.39
N GLN A 45 7.44 -27.08 -29.18
CA GLN A 45 7.30 -28.54 -29.30
C GLN A 45 7.56 -29.21 -27.94
N PRO A 46 6.98 -30.39 -27.65
CA PRO A 46 7.07 -31.04 -26.34
C PRO A 46 8.51 -31.36 -25.87
N ASP A 47 9.47 -31.35 -26.78
CA ASP A 47 10.89 -31.60 -26.61
C ASP A 47 11.76 -30.32 -26.60
N ALA A 48 11.13 -29.14 -26.63
CA ALA A 48 11.85 -27.87 -26.63
C ALA A 48 12.67 -27.68 -25.34
N PRO A 49 13.92 -27.19 -25.44
CA PRO A 49 14.76 -26.95 -24.26
C PRO A 49 14.18 -25.81 -23.39
N MET A 50 14.26 -25.95 -22.06
CA MET A 50 13.64 -25.06 -21.06
C MET A 50 13.88 -23.55 -21.28
N HIS A 51 15.03 -23.17 -21.84
CA HIS A 51 15.34 -21.77 -22.11
C HIS A 51 14.45 -21.15 -23.21
N GLU A 52 14.00 -21.95 -24.19
CA GLU A 52 13.06 -21.51 -25.22
C GLU A 52 11.65 -21.35 -24.66
N VAL A 53 11.24 -22.23 -23.75
CA VAL A 53 9.97 -22.11 -23.02
C VAL A 53 9.96 -20.82 -22.17
N HIS A 54 11.04 -20.53 -21.45
CA HIS A 54 11.17 -19.27 -20.69
C HIS A 54 11.16 -18.04 -21.60
N LYS A 55 11.83 -18.10 -22.76
CA LYS A 55 11.83 -17.00 -23.74
C LYS A 55 10.43 -16.78 -24.33
N ALA A 56 9.72 -17.85 -24.69
CA ALA A 56 8.35 -17.78 -25.16
C ALA A 56 7.42 -17.20 -24.09
N LEU A 57 7.54 -17.65 -22.83
CA LEU A 57 6.76 -17.13 -21.71
C LEU A 57 7.01 -15.63 -21.48
N LYS A 58 8.28 -15.20 -21.47
CA LYS A 58 8.66 -13.78 -21.33
C LYS A 58 8.12 -12.95 -22.49
N THR A 59 8.18 -13.47 -23.72
CA THR A 59 7.67 -12.80 -24.93
C THR A 59 6.14 -12.69 -24.89
N THR A 60 5.43 -13.74 -24.52
CA THR A 60 3.97 -13.74 -24.35
C THR A 60 3.52 -12.80 -23.25
N GLN A 61 4.26 -12.74 -22.14
CA GLN A 61 3.99 -11.81 -21.05
C GLN A 61 4.24 -10.35 -21.48
N GLN A 62 5.31 -10.09 -22.23
CA GLN A 62 5.59 -8.78 -22.82
C GLN A 62 4.55 -8.37 -23.87
N ALA A 63 4.13 -9.28 -24.74
CA ALA A 63 3.09 -9.05 -25.74
C ALA A 63 1.74 -8.77 -25.08
N ARG A 64 1.33 -9.58 -24.09
CA ARG A 64 0.14 -9.32 -23.26
C ARG A 64 0.21 -7.94 -22.60
N ASN A 65 1.37 -7.55 -22.07
CA ASN A 65 1.59 -6.23 -21.49
C ASN A 65 1.57 -5.10 -22.54
N ARG A 66 1.89 -5.37 -23.81
CA ARG A 66 1.82 -4.41 -24.94
C ARG A 66 0.38 -4.28 -25.47
N THR A 67 -0.36 -5.37 -25.60
CA THR A 67 -1.77 -5.35 -26.02
C THR A 67 -2.67 -4.69 -24.97
N LEU A 68 -2.30 -4.76 -23.68
CA LEU A 68 -2.94 -4.00 -22.59
C LEU A 68 -2.60 -2.49 -22.60
N LYS A 69 -1.66 -2.04 -23.43
CA LYS A 69 -1.02 -0.70 -23.37
C LYS A 69 -1.54 0.35 -24.35
N LYS A 70 -2.68 0.14 -25.01
CA LYS A 70 -3.49 1.27 -25.53
C LYS A 70 -4.55 1.68 -24.51
N THR A 71 -4.14 1.85 -23.26
CA THR A 71 -4.97 2.51 -22.24
C THR A 71 -5.01 3.99 -22.58
N SER A 72 -6.22 4.56 -22.62
CA SER A 72 -6.34 5.98 -22.96
C SER A 72 -5.64 6.83 -21.89
N VAL A 73 -5.27 8.08 -22.22
CA VAL A 73 -4.74 9.03 -21.23
C VAL A 73 -5.73 9.21 -20.07
N LEU A 74 -7.04 9.18 -20.37
CA LEU A 74 -8.09 9.24 -19.36
C LEU A 74 -8.06 8.00 -18.45
N ASP A 75 -7.95 6.79 -19.00
CA ASP A 75 -7.90 5.54 -18.23
C ASP A 75 -6.70 5.56 -17.27
N THR A 76 -5.55 6.02 -17.76
CA THR A 76 -4.32 6.14 -16.96
C THR A 76 -4.51 7.11 -15.79
N LYS A 77 -5.19 8.24 -16.02
CA LYS A 77 -5.54 9.18 -14.95
C LYS A 77 -6.49 8.53 -13.93
N ILE A 78 -7.53 7.82 -14.37
CA ILE A 78 -8.49 7.13 -13.49
C ILE A 78 -7.78 6.07 -12.64
N ILE A 79 -6.94 5.25 -13.26
CA ILE A 79 -6.14 4.23 -12.56
C ILE A 79 -5.22 4.88 -11.52
N THR A 80 -4.56 5.99 -11.88
CA THR A 80 -3.70 6.73 -10.95
C THR A 80 -4.47 7.27 -9.75
N GLN A 81 -5.71 7.73 -9.95
CA GLN A 81 -6.56 8.17 -8.85
C GLN A 81 -7.07 7.01 -8.00
N GLY A 82 -7.45 5.87 -8.59
CA GLY A 82 -7.82 4.67 -7.82
C GLY A 82 -6.67 4.18 -6.93
N LYS A 83 -5.43 4.22 -7.44
CA LYS A 83 -4.23 3.91 -6.63
C LYS A 83 -4.02 4.91 -5.48
N THR A 84 -4.16 6.20 -5.77
CA THR A 84 -4.03 7.25 -4.75
C THR A 84 -5.11 7.11 -3.68
N TYR A 85 -6.36 6.85 -4.09
CA TYR A 85 -7.49 6.59 -3.21
C TYR A 85 -7.21 5.40 -2.28
N ALA A 86 -6.71 4.29 -2.82
CA ALA A 86 -6.38 3.11 -2.03
C ALA A 86 -5.25 3.33 -1.01
N LEU A 87 -4.30 4.22 -1.33
CA LEU A 87 -3.16 4.52 -0.47
C LEU A 87 -3.56 5.42 0.70
N PHE A 88 -4.33 6.48 0.46
CA PHE A 88 -4.60 7.49 1.49
C PHE A 88 -5.96 7.35 2.16
N TYR A 89 -6.93 6.79 1.47
CA TYR A 89 -8.31 6.78 1.93
C TYR A 89 -8.68 5.33 2.20
N HIS A 90 -9.27 4.61 1.25
CA HIS A 90 -9.87 3.30 1.52
C HIS A 90 -9.27 2.13 0.72
N PHE A 91 -8.98 1.03 1.41
CA PHE A 91 -8.62 -0.24 0.77
C PHE A 91 -9.76 -0.92 0.02
N TRP A 92 -11.01 -0.58 0.34
CA TRP A 92 -12.21 -1.11 -0.31
C TRP A 92 -13.09 0.05 -0.76
N VAL A 93 -13.52 0.02 -2.02
CA VAL A 93 -14.53 0.96 -2.51
C VAL A 93 -15.86 0.63 -1.84
N ILE A 94 -16.51 1.64 -1.28
CA ILE A 94 -17.80 1.47 -0.59
C ILE A 94 -18.87 1.14 -1.65
N PRO A 95 -19.64 0.05 -1.48
CA PRO A 95 -20.70 -0.30 -2.43
C PRO A 95 -21.71 0.84 -2.59
N GLY A 96 -22.07 1.14 -3.83
CA GLY A 96 -23.05 2.17 -4.17
C GLY A 96 -22.48 3.58 -4.35
N VAL A 97 -21.17 3.80 -4.18
CA VAL A 97 -20.53 5.10 -4.48
C VAL A 97 -20.59 5.42 -5.98
N PHE A 98 -20.59 4.39 -6.83
CA PHE A 98 -20.73 4.52 -8.28
C PHE A 98 -22.09 4.00 -8.78
N PRO A 99 -22.61 4.55 -9.89
CA PRO A 99 -22.16 5.79 -10.54
C PRO A 99 -22.41 6.98 -9.62
N THR A 100 -21.47 7.92 -9.57
CA THR A 100 -21.63 9.09 -8.71
C THR A 100 -22.74 9.97 -9.25
N THR A 101 -23.71 10.34 -8.41
CA THR A 101 -24.54 11.53 -8.64
C THR A 101 -23.68 12.78 -8.42
N PRO A 102 -24.13 13.98 -8.83
CA PRO A 102 -23.43 15.22 -8.53
C PRO A 102 -23.03 15.30 -7.05
N GLN A 103 -21.85 15.87 -6.77
CA GLN A 103 -21.25 15.91 -5.44
C GLN A 103 -22.28 16.29 -4.37
N PRO A 104 -22.46 15.45 -3.31
CA PRO A 104 -23.31 15.81 -2.19
C PRO A 104 -22.79 17.07 -1.50
N ASP A 105 -23.69 17.95 -1.08
CA ASP A 105 -23.36 19.10 -0.22
C ASP A 105 -23.18 18.63 1.24
N VAL A 106 -22.13 17.83 1.45
CA VAL A 106 -21.79 17.25 2.75
C VAL A 106 -20.30 17.45 2.97
N ASP A 107 -19.94 17.94 4.16
CA ASP A 107 -18.56 17.94 4.62
C ASP A 107 -18.14 16.50 4.98
N PRO A 108 -17.21 15.86 4.25
CA PRO A 108 -16.77 14.50 4.54
C PRO A 108 -16.01 14.39 5.84
N CYS A 109 -15.45 15.48 6.36
CA CYS A 109 -14.78 15.51 7.66
C CYS A 109 -15.75 15.71 8.84
N SER A 110 -17.04 15.96 8.57
CA SER A 110 -18.04 16.06 9.63
C SER A 110 -18.30 14.68 10.27
N PRO A 111 -18.82 14.61 11.50
CA PRO A 111 -19.20 13.33 12.11
C PRO A 111 -20.49 12.72 11.51
N THR A 112 -21.20 13.49 10.69
CA THR A 112 -22.48 13.13 10.06
C THR A 112 -22.46 11.82 9.27
N PRO A 113 -21.39 11.47 8.51
CA PRO A 113 -21.34 10.23 7.76
C PRO A 113 -21.50 8.96 8.61
N TRP A 114 -21.35 9.04 9.93
CA TRP A 114 -21.41 7.88 10.81
C TRP A 114 -22.79 7.65 11.45
N THR A 115 -23.80 8.47 11.13
CA THR A 115 -25.13 8.39 11.75
C THR A 115 -26.07 7.38 11.10
N SER A 116 -25.90 7.10 9.80
CA SER A 116 -26.72 6.15 9.05
C SER A 116 -25.95 5.58 7.86
N PRO A 117 -26.38 4.43 7.29
CA PRO A 117 -25.77 3.88 6.08
C PRO A 117 -25.80 4.86 4.88
N GLU A 118 -26.87 5.62 4.75
CA GLU A 118 -27.02 6.65 3.71
C GLU A 118 -26.07 7.82 3.93
N ALA A 119 -25.94 8.31 5.18
CA ALA A 119 -24.98 9.36 5.51
C ALA A 119 -23.54 8.89 5.24
N LYS A 120 -23.23 7.61 5.52
CA LYS A 120 -21.92 7.02 5.23
C LYS A 120 -21.64 7.01 3.73
N LEU A 121 -22.63 6.63 2.93
CA LEU A 121 -22.52 6.65 1.48
C LEU A 121 -22.30 8.07 0.96
N ASN A 122 -23.08 9.05 1.44
CA ASN A 122 -22.92 10.46 1.04
C ASN A 122 -21.56 11.03 1.46
N GLY A 123 -21.07 10.70 2.65
CA GLY A 123 -19.73 11.07 3.10
C GLY A 123 -18.63 10.46 2.24
N ALA A 124 -18.75 9.17 1.91
CA ALA A 124 -17.81 8.48 1.01
C ALA A 124 -17.81 9.09 -0.40
N MET A 125 -18.98 9.46 -0.92
CA MET A 125 -19.07 10.18 -2.20
C MET A 125 -18.41 11.55 -2.11
N ALA A 126 -18.67 12.33 -1.06
CA ALA A 126 -18.03 13.63 -0.87
C ALA A 126 -16.51 13.52 -0.76
N GLU A 127 -15.98 12.53 -0.04
CA GLU A 127 -14.55 12.24 0.04
C GLU A 127 -13.97 11.85 -1.32
N LEU A 128 -14.67 11.01 -2.10
CA LEU A 128 -14.24 10.65 -3.45
C LEU A 128 -14.12 11.89 -4.35
N TYR A 129 -15.06 12.83 -4.29
CA TYR A 129 -14.97 14.10 -5.04
C TYR A 129 -13.82 15.01 -4.57
N GLN A 130 -13.43 14.93 -3.29
CA GLN A 130 -12.26 15.65 -2.78
C GLN A 130 -10.95 14.99 -3.24
N CYS A 131 -10.89 13.66 -3.26
CA CYS A 131 -9.72 12.90 -3.68
C CYS A 131 -9.50 12.99 -5.20
N VAL A 132 -10.56 12.90 -6.00
CA VAL A 132 -10.49 12.91 -7.46
C VAL A 132 -10.34 14.35 -7.96
N PRO A 133 -9.31 14.65 -8.78
CA PRO A 133 -9.14 15.96 -9.39
C PRO A 133 -10.37 16.44 -10.17
N LYS A 134 -10.64 17.75 -10.09
CA LYS A 134 -11.83 18.37 -10.72
C LYS A 134 -11.95 18.12 -12.23
N ASP A 135 -10.83 17.97 -12.94
CA ASP A 135 -10.83 17.66 -14.38
C ASP A 135 -11.39 16.26 -14.70
N LEU A 136 -11.46 15.37 -13.70
CA LEU A 136 -12.02 14.02 -13.84
C LEU A 136 -13.46 13.89 -13.36
N HIS A 137 -14.03 14.88 -12.66
CA HIS A 137 -15.40 14.78 -12.10
C HIS A 137 -16.46 14.49 -13.18
N LYS A 138 -16.39 15.17 -14.32
CA LYS A 138 -17.32 14.91 -15.44
C LYS A 138 -17.20 13.47 -15.98
N SER A 139 -15.98 12.94 -16.01
CA SER A 139 -15.74 11.55 -16.42
C SER A 139 -16.23 10.58 -15.35
N MET A 140 -16.04 10.89 -14.06
CA MET A 140 -16.55 10.08 -12.95
C MET A 140 -18.07 9.87 -13.02
N GLU A 141 -18.82 10.90 -13.42
CA GLU A 141 -20.28 10.83 -13.56
C GLU A 141 -20.76 10.16 -14.87
N LYS A 142 -20.00 10.30 -15.97
CA LYS A 142 -20.52 10.01 -17.33
C LYS A 142 -19.76 8.93 -18.09
N TYR A 143 -18.51 8.66 -17.73
CA TYR A 143 -17.66 7.71 -18.42
C TYR A 143 -17.91 6.32 -17.86
N THR A 144 -18.64 5.48 -18.60
CA THR A 144 -19.07 4.14 -18.18
C THR A 144 -17.94 3.27 -17.61
N PRO A 145 -16.71 3.25 -18.18
CA PRO A 145 -15.61 2.46 -17.63
C PRO A 145 -14.98 3.03 -16.35
N PHE A 146 -15.37 4.21 -15.87
CA PHE A 146 -14.71 4.85 -14.73
C PHE A 146 -14.74 3.97 -13.48
N ASP A 147 -15.93 3.49 -13.09
CA ASP A 147 -16.12 2.63 -11.91
C ASP A 147 -15.24 1.38 -11.98
N SER A 148 -15.33 0.62 -13.08
CA SER A 148 -14.58 -0.63 -13.21
C SER A 148 -13.05 -0.41 -13.23
N LEU A 149 -12.57 0.63 -13.91
CA LEU A 149 -11.14 0.99 -13.91
C LEU A 149 -10.67 1.44 -12.52
N PHE A 150 -11.46 2.27 -11.84
CA PHE A 150 -11.14 2.78 -10.52
C PHE A 150 -11.13 1.65 -9.48
N CYS A 151 -12.18 0.83 -9.41
CA CYS A 151 -12.30 -0.31 -8.51
C CYS A 151 -11.20 -1.36 -8.75
N ALA A 152 -10.86 -1.63 -10.02
CA ALA A 152 -9.76 -2.52 -10.37
C ALA A 152 -8.42 -1.93 -9.90
N ALA A 153 -8.19 -0.63 -10.10
CA ALA A 153 -6.99 0.05 -9.64
C ALA A 153 -6.86 0.03 -8.11
N VAL A 154 -7.93 0.29 -7.37
CA VAL A 154 -7.96 0.20 -5.89
C VAL A 154 -7.60 -1.21 -5.42
N SER A 155 -8.21 -2.23 -6.03
CA SER A 155 -7.96 -3.63 -5.66
C SER A 155 -6.53 -4.07 -5.98
N ALA A 156 -6.00 -3.69 -7.14
CA ALA A 156 -4.62 -3.96 -7.52
C ALA A 156 -3.64 -3.25 -6.58
N GLU A 157 -3.92 -2.00 -6.21
CA GLU A 157 -3.07 -1.23 -5.31
C GLU A 157 -3.05 -1.79 -3.90
N ARG A 158 -4.21 -2.20 -3.37
CA ARG A 158 -4.29 -2.92 -2.09
C ARG A 158 -3.40 -4.16 -2.10
N SER A 159 -3.47 -4.98 -3.14
CA SER A 159 -2.60 -6.17 -3.28
C SER A 159 -1.12 -5.80 -3.32
N ASN A 160 -0.75 -4.73 -4.04
CA ASN A 160 0.63 -4.24 -4.09
C ASN A 160 1.12 -3.77 -2.72
N ILE A 161 0.29 -3.03 -1.98
CA ILE A 161 0.57 -2.57 -0.61
C ILE A 161 0.82 -3.78 0.30
N VAL A 162 -0.11 -4.73 0.32
CA VAL A 162 -0.02 -5.95 1.14
C VAL A 162 1.27 -6.72 0.83
N HIS A 163 1.57 -6.91 -0.46
CA HIS A 163 2.77 -7.62 -0.88
C HIS A 163 4.06 -6.92 -0.40
N ALA A 164 4.16 -5.61 -0.60
CA ALA A 164 5.32 -4.83 -0.17
C ALA A 164 5.55 -4.91 1.35
N ILE A 165 4.49 -4.82 2.14
CA ILE A 165 4.56 -4.84 3.60
C ILE A 165 4.87 -6.25 4.12
N LYS A 166 4.24 -7.31 3.57
CA LYS A 166 4.55 -8.70 3.90
C LYS A 166 6.04 -8.99 3.75
N GLY A 167 6.65 -8.52 2.66
CA GLY A 167 8.08 -8.69 2.37
C GLY A 167 9.03 -8.06 3.39
N CYS A 168 8.56 -7.22 4.31
CA CYS A 168 9.35 -6.65 5.41
C CYS A 168 8.71 -6.81 6.80
N ALA A 169 7.71 -7.68 6.95
CA ALA A 169 6.96 -7.82 8.20
C ALA A 169 7.86 -8.18 9.40
N GLY A 170 8.87 -9.05 9.23
CA GLY A 170 9.83 -9.35 10.30
C GLY A 170 10.57 -8.12 10.84
N ILE A 171 10.89 -7.14 9.97
CA ILE A 171 11.54 -5.88 10.37
C ILE A 171 10.53 -4.92 11.02
N ILE A 172 9.30 -4.91 10.51
CA ILE A 172 8.20 -4.11 11.08
C ILE A 172 7.98 -4.49 12.54
N PHE A 173 7.88 -5.79 12.82
CA PHE A 173 7.58 -6.31 14.15
C PHE A 173 8.81 -6.58 15.05
N SER A 174 10.02 -6.25 14.60
CA SER A 174 11.27 -6.60 15.32
C SER A 174 11.32 -6.14 16.78
N MET A 175 10.71 -4.99 17.10
CA MET A 175 10.69 -4.44 18.46
C MET A 175 9.80 -5.22 19.42
N LEU A 176 8.86 -6.02 18.90
CA LEU A 176 8.00 -6.89 19.68
C LEU A 176 8.64 -8.27 19.97
N LYS A 177 9.88 -8.49 19.53
CA LYS A 177 10.66 -9.72 19.76
C LYS A 177 9.95 -11.00 19.28
N LEU A 178 9.13 -10.89 18.23
CA LEU A 178 8.49 -12.03 17.57
C LEU A 178 9.52 -12.80 16.73
N ASP A 179 9.31 -14.10 16.57
CA ASP A 179 10.11 -14.92 15.65
C ASP A 179 9.90 -14.43 14.19
N PRO A 180 10.94 -13.90 13.52
CA PRO A 180 10.84 -13.40 12.16
C PRO A 180 10.42 -14.48 11.15
N LEU A 181 10.69 -15.76 11.44
CA LEU A 181 10.34 -16.87 10.55
C LEU A 181 8.83 -17.03 10.40
N LEU A 182 8.03 -16.58 11.37
CA LEU A 182 6.57 -16.58 11.29
C LEU A 182 6.02 -15.68 10.16
N PHE A 183 6.85 -14.76 9.64
CA PHE A 183 6.47 -13.83 8.59
C PHE A 183 6.97 -14.22 7.20
N THR A 184 7.70 -15.34 7.08
CA THR A 184 8.17 -15.87 5.79
C THR A 184 7.02 -16.31 4.89
N SER A 185 5.94 -16.81 5.49
CA SER A 185 4.67 -17.10 4.83
C SER A 185 3.51 -16.50 5.61
N GLN A 186 2.55 -15.91 4.90
CA GLN A 186 1.32 -15.40 5.52
C GLN A 186 0.49 -16.55 6.11
N THR A 187 0.46 -17.69 5.45
CA THR A 187 -0.35 -18.87 5.81
C THR A 187 0.41 -19.85 6.71
N ASP A 188 1.50 -19.43 7.32
CA ASP A 188 2.26 -20.29 8.23
C ASP A 188 1.36 -20.79 9.37
N ILE A 189 1.14 -22.09 9.42
CA ILE A 189 0.27 -22.74 10.40
C ILE A 189 0.71 -22.46 11.84
N ARG A 190 2.00 -22.20 12.06
CA ARG A 190 2.54 -21.85 13.39
C ARG A 190 1.91 -20.57 13.93
N LYS A 191 1.46 -19.66 13.07
CA LYS A 191 0.81 -18.40 13.49
C LYS A 191 -0.52 -18.64 14.20
N ARG A 192 -1.24 -19.71 13.83
CA ARG A 192 -2.58 -20.02 14.36
C ARG A 192 -2.59 -20.15 15.89
N ASP A 193 -1.61 -20.88 16.43
CA ASP A 193 -1.53 -21.22 17.85
C ASP A 193 -0.35 -20.53 18.56
N ASN A 194 0.31 -19.58 17.90
CA ASN A 194 1.43 -18.85 18.49
C ASN A 194 0.94 -17.90 19.59
N LYS A 195 1.38 -18.13 20.83
CA LYS A 195 0.94 -17.36 21.99
C LYS A 195 1.31 -15.88 21.91
N ASP A 196 2.48 -15.54 21.39
CA ASP A 196 2.94 -14.15 21.30
C ASP A 196 2.11 -13.36 20.29
N LEU A 197 1.76 -13.97 19.14
CA LEU A 197 0.85 -13.34 18.16
C LEU A 197 -0.57 -13.19 18.72
N LEU A 198 -1.07 -14.21 19.41
CA LEU A 198 -2.40 -14.17 20.01
C LEU A 198 -2.49 -13.14 21.13
N ASP A 199 -1.43 -12.95 21.93
CA ASP A 199 -1.35 -11.89 22.94
C ASP A 199 -1.41 -10.49 22.34
N LEU A 200 -0.92 -10.33 21.11
CA LEU A 200 -0.97 -9.06 20.39
C LEU A 200 -2.31 -8.79 19.71
N LEU A 201 -3.16 -9.82 19.56
CA LEU A 201 -4.44 -9.78 18.84
C LEU A 201 -5.68 -9.92 19.75
N LYS A 202 -5.54 -10.55 20.91
CA LYS A 202 -6.63 -10.92 21.82
C LYS A 202 -6.39 -10.39 23.22
N LYS A 203 -7.46 -10.04 23.92
CA LYS A 203 -7.40 -9.80 25.37
C LYS A 203 -7.53 -11.13 26.09
N LYS A 204 -6.48 -11.55 26.82
CA LYS A 204 -6.43 -12.77 27.66
C LYS A 204 -6.38 -14.13 26.92
N ARG A 205 -5.82 -14.21 25.69
CA ARG A 205 -5.51 -15.45 24.92
C ARG A 205 -6.67 -16.35 24.48
N GLU A 206 -7.71 -16.49 25.28
CA GLU A 206 -8.87 -17.38 25.03
C GLU A 206 -10.09 -16.65 24.44
N GLY A 207 -10.04 -15.33 24.37
CA GLY A 207 -11.13 -14.51 23.83
C GLY A 207 -11.16 -14.41 22.30
N ASP A 208 -12.19 -13.75 21.80
CA ASP A 208 -12.28 -13.32 20.42
C ASP A 208 -11.19 -12.31 20.08
N TYR A 209 -10.88 -12.20 18.78
CA TYR A 209 -10.08 -11.11 18.26
C TYR A 209 -10.74 -9.78 18.62
N ILE A 210 -10.00 -8.92 19.32
CA ILE A 210 -10.56 -7.64 19.75
C ILE A 210 -10.15 -6.53 18.81
N ARG A 211 -11.06 -5.57 18.60
CA ARG A 211 -10.79 -4.41 17.76
C ARG A 211 -9.66 -3.55 18.30
N LEU A 212 -9.64 -3.33 19.61
CA LEU A 212 -8.58 -2.62 20.31
C LEU A 212 -7.41 -3.57 20.61
N ALA A 213 -6.83 -4.19 19.59
CA ALA A 213 -5.77 -5.17 19.74
C ALA A 213 -4.51 -4.55 20.37
N PRO A 214 -3.81 -5.25 21.29
CA PRO A 214 -2.59 -4.73 21.93
C PRO A 214 -1.51 -4.22 20.97
N VAL A 215 -1.36 -4.84 19.79
CA VAL A 215 -0.44 -4.38 18.73
C VAL A 215 -0.64 -2.92 18.30
N LEU A 216 -1.84 -2.37 18.52
CA LEU A 216 -2.20 -1.01 18.11
C LEU A 216 -1.81 0.06 19.15
N PHE A 217 -1.33 -0.32 20.32
CA PHE A 217 -0.93 0.62 21.38
C PHE A 217 0.58 0.85 21.36
N ALA A 218 1.03 2.03 21.78
CA ALA A 218 2.47 2.32 21.94
C ALA A 218 3.18 1.27 22.82
N ARG A 219 2.47 0.76 23.84
CA ARG A 219 2.90 -0.33 24.71
C ARG A 219 1.83 -1.42 24.76
N PRO A 220 2.03 -2.57 24.08
CA PRO A 220 1.04 -3.64 24.05
C PRO A 220 0.68 -4.23 25.42
N ASP A 221 1.62 -4.21 26.37
CA ASP A 221 1.43 -4.67 27.76
C ASP A 221 0.65 -3.68 28.63
N ALA A 222 0.52 -2.42 28.20
CA ALA A 222 -0.12 -1.35 28.95
C ALA A 222 -1.02 -0.49 28.04
N MET A 223 -2.17 -1.07 27.70
CA MET A 223 -3.17 -0.46 26.81
C MET A 223 -3.90 0.71 27.50
N THR A 224 -3.38 1.92 27.34
CA THR A 224 -4.07 3.15 27.78
C THR A 224 -4.75 3.82 26.59
N ALA A 225 -5.90 4.48 26.83
CA ALA A 225 -6.69 5.07 25.76
C ALA A 225 -5.92 6.13 24.95
N ASN A 226 -5.08 6.93 25.61
CA ASN A 226 -4.29 7.99 24.95
C ASN A 226 -3.17 7.44 24.06
N GLU A 227 -2.78 6.19 24.25
CA GLU A 227 -1.71 5.52 23.51
C GLU A 227 -2.25 4.60 22.40
N PHE A 228 -3.57 4.53 22.25
CA PHE A 228 -4.21 3.82 21.16
C PHE A 228 -3.84 4.44 19.81
N LEU A 229 -3.49 3.60 18.83
CA LEU A 229 -2.94 3.95 17.50
C LEU A 229 -1.53 4.56 17.50
N LYS A 230 -0.84 4.66 18.65
CA LYS A 230 0.55 5.15 18.70
C LYS A 230 1.62 4.07 18.58
N SER A 231 1.23 2.85 18.20
CA SER A 231 2.18 1.75 18.06
C SER A 231 3.26 2.06 17.00
N PRO A 232 4.55 1.89 17.33
CA PRO A 232 5.64 2.06 16.36
C PRO A 232 5.56 1.11 15.15
N VAL A 233 4.83 -0.01 15.28
CA VAL A 233 4.51 -0.90 14.15
C VAL A 233 3.75 -0.14 13.07
N LEU A 234 2.80 0.72 13.46
CA LEU A 234 1.99 1.49 12.52
C LEU A 234 2.82 2.54 11.81
N ILE A 235 3.73 3.22 12.52
CA ILE A 235 4.69 4.16 11.91
C ILE A 235 5.53 3.47 10.83
N LYS A 236 6.05 2.27 11.12
CA LYS A 236 6.83 1.50 10.13
C LYS A 236 5.97 1.08 8.93
N ILE A 237 4.73 0.65 9.14
CA ILE A 237 3.81 0.31 8.04
C ILE A 237 3.56 1.53 7.15
N VAL A 238 3.13 2.65 7.73
CA VAL A 238 2.90 3.90 6.99
C VAL A 238 4.17 4.35 6.26
N SER A 239 5.33 4.25 6.90
CA SER A 239 6.61 4.60 6.28
C SER A 239 6.91 3.71 5.06
N VAL A 240 6.62 2.42 5.11
CA VAL A 240 6.78 1.50 3.97
C VAL A 240 5.77 1.81 2.86
N GLU A 241 4.52 2.13 3.20
CA GLU A 241 3.50 2.51 2.22
C GLU A 241 3.88 3.79 1.46
N MET A 242 4.44 4.75 2.18
CA MET A 242 4.83 6.06 1.64
C MET A 242 6.17 6.02 0.91
N TYR A 243 7.19 5.38 1.50
CA TYR A 243 8.59 5.47 1.06
C TYR A 243 9.19 4.15 0.58
N GLY A 244 8.47 3.04 0.71
CA GLY A 244 8.94 1.70 0.36
C GLY A 244 9.86 1.08 1.42
N LYS A 245 10.10 -0.24 1.30
CA LYS A 245 10.83 -1.03 2.31
C LYS A 245 12.24 -0.52 2.66
N LYS A 246 12.90 0.18 1.73
CA LYS A 246 14.27 0.70 1.92
C LYS A 246 14.36 1.71 3.08
N ILE A 247 13.26 2.41 3.40
CA ILE A 247 13.22 3.36 4.53
C ILE A 247 13.56 2.68 5.86
N LEU A 248 13.16 1.41 6.03
CA LEU A 248 13.41 0.64 7.25
C LEU A 248 14.89 0.32 7.46
N SER A 249 15.71 0.44 6.41
CA SER A 249 17.16 0.21 6.45
C SER A 249 17.99 1.50 6.47
N GLY A 250 17.35 2.68 6.51
CA GLY A 250 18.02 3.99 6.46
C GLY A 250 18.68 4.32 5.11
N LYS A 251 18.51 3.47 4.09
CA LYS A 251 19.10 3.68 2.76
C LYS A 251 18.11 4.41 1.85
N VAL A 252 18.24 5.73 1.74
CA VAL A 252 17.43 6.54 0.80
C VAL A 252 18.24 6.80 -0.48
N LYS A 253 18.23 5.87 -1.44
CA LYS A 253 18.74 6.14 -2.80
C LYS A 253 17.81 5.53 -3.86
N GLY A 254 17.45 6.36 -4.84
CA GLY A 254 16.88 5.98 -6.13
C GLY A 254 15.35 5.96 -6.18
N GLN A 255 14.77 6.78 -7.07
CA GLN A 255 13.35 7.02 -7.36
C GLN A 255 12.52 7.76 -6.30
N LYS A 256 11.57 8.59 -6.79
CA LYS A 256 10.58 9.28 -5.95
C LYS A 256 9.72 8.24 -5.24
N ALA A 257 9.69 8.31 -3.91
CA ALA A 257 8.83 7.52 -3.06
C ALA A 257 7.35 7.62 -3.49
N ARG A 258 6.52 6.63 -3.16
CA ARG A 258 5.10 6.60 -3.55
C ARG A 258 4.34 7.83 -3.03
N GLY A 259 4.56 8.20 -1.77
CA GLY A 259 3.99 9.41 -1.17
C GLY A 259 4.43 10.69 -1.88
N GLN A 260 5.68 10.75 -2.34
CA GLN A 260 6.20 11.90 -3.11
C GLN A 260 5.56 11.99 -4.50
N ARG A 261 5.25 10.86 -5.15
CA ARG A 261 4.54 10.83 -6.44
C ARG A 261 3.10 11.34 -6.30
N CYS A 262 2.49 11.14 -5.14
CA CYS A 262 1.17 11.67 -4.81
C CYS A 262 1.21 13.04 -4.14
N ASN A 263 2.38 13.69 -4.04
CA ASN A 263 2.57 14.99 -3.37
C ASN A 263 2.03 15.04 -1.92
N ALA A 264 2.15 13.94 -1.18
CA ALA A 264 1.67 13.89 0.19
C ALA A 264 2.50 14.78 1.10
N GLN A 265 1.81 15.65 1.84
CA GLN A 265 2.41 16.59 2.79
C GLN A 265 2.13 16.21 4.24
N CYS A 266 1.14 15.35 4.46
CA CYS A 266 0.75 14.85 5.77
C CYS A 266 0.16 13.44 5.61
N VAL A 267 0.01 12.74 6.73
CA VAL A 267 -0.81 11.53 6.79
C VAL A 267 -2.29 11.88 6.73
N THR A 268 -3.09 10.92 6.30
CA THR A 268 -4.57 10.95 6.33
C THR A 268 -5.08 9.94 7.36
N GLU A 269 -6.31 10.13 7.81
CA GLU A 269 -6.99 9.23 8.75
C GLU A 269 -7.11 7.82 8.15
N GLY A 270 -7.41 7.74 6.85
CA GLY A 270 -7.50 6.49 6.11
C GLY A 270 -6.18 5.71 6.08
N LEU A 271 -5.05 6.39 5.92
CA LEU A 271 -3.72 5.79 5.95
C LEU A 271 -3.40 5.17 7.33
N ILE A 272 -3.75 5.88 8.41
CA ILE A 272 -3.57 5.37 9.79
C ILE A 272 -4.49 4.17 10.05
N ALA A 273 -5.78 4.28 9.68
CA ALA A 273 -6.74 3.20 9.84
C ALA A 273 -6.34 1.96 9.02
N GLY A 274 -5.83 2.17 7.80
CA GLY A 274 -5.27 1.14 6.93
C GLY A 274 -4.09 0.42 7.57
N ALA A 275 -3.12 1.16 8.09
CA ALA A 275 -1.98 0.59 8.80
C ALA A 275 -2.42 -0.25 10.02
N ALA A 276 -3.45 0.18 10.75
CA ALA A 276 -3.97 -0.54 11.92
C ALA A 276 -4.56 -1.92 11.54
N VAL A 277 -5.38 -1.98 10.49
CA VAL A 277 -5.93 -3.28 10.04
C VAL A 277 -4.86 -4.16 9.39
N MET A 278 -3.89 -3.57 8.69
CA MET A 278 -2.75 -4.28 8.13
C MET A 278 -1.89 -4.92 9.22
N ALA A 279 -1.58 -4.18 10.30
CA ALA A 279 -0.82 -4.70 11.43
C ALA A 279 -1.49 -5.93 12.04
N ARG A 280 -2.82 -5.89 12.20
CA ARG A 280 -3.58 -7.04 12.69
C ARG A 280 -3.54 -8.20 11.71
N PHE A 281 -3.82 -7.96 10.43
CA PHE A 281 -3.77 -8.99 9.39
C PHE A 281 -2.42 -9.72 9.32
N LEU A 282 -1.30 -9.00 9.41
CA LEU A 282 0.05 -9.59 9.36
C LEU A 282 0.35 -10.55 10.51
N LEU A 283 -0.30 -10.39 11.66
CA LEU A 283 -0.18 -11.28 12.81
C LEU A 283 -1.10 -12.50 12.71
N THR A 284 -2.05 -12.51 11.77
CA THR A 284 -2.94 -13.65 11.55
C THR A 284 -2.34 -14.66 10.56
N HIS A 285 -3.03 -15.81 10.44
CA HIS A 285 -2.83 -16.81 9.41
C HIS A 285 -3.84 -16.69 8.25
N ASP A 286 -4.59 -15.58 8.16
CA ASP A 286 -5.49 -15.36 7.03
C ASP A 286 -4.67 -15.29 5.73
N PRO A 287 -5.00 -16.06 4.68
CA PRO A 287 -4.20 -16.13 3.46
C PRO A 287 -4.17 -14.81 2.70
N GLU A 288 -5.33 -14.15 2.62
CA GLU A 288 -5.56 -12.95 1.84
C GLU A 288 -6.12 -11.83 2.69
N PHE A 289 -5.77 -10.59 2.31
CA PHE A 289 -6.29 -9.39 2.94
C PHE A 289 -7.59 -8.95 2.25
N THR A 290 -8.67 -9.62 2.64
CA THR A 290 -10.05 -9.35 2.22
C THR A 290 -10.79 -8.54 3.30
N ALA A 291 -12.01 -8.09 3.02
CA ALA A 291 -12.81 -7.35 4.01
C ALA A 291 -13.07 -8.16 5.29
N ILE A 292 -13.21 -9.48 5.16
CA ILE A 292 -13.40 -10.42 6.27
C ILE A 292 -12.39 -11.56 6.11
N GLY A 293 -11.57 -11.78 7.14
CA GLY A 293 -10.57 -12.84 7.17
C GLY A 293 -11.20 -14.23 6.97
N ALA A 294 -10.60 -15.02 6.09
CA ALA A 294 -11.13 -16.34 5.74
C ALA A 294 -11.07 -17.33 6.91
N GLU A 295 -10.01 -17.27 7.73
CA GLU A 295 -9.79 -18.19 8.83
C GLU A 295 -10.18 -17.57 10.17
N THR A 296 -9.73 -16.34 10.41
CA THR A 296 -9.95 -15.65 11.71
C THR A 296 -11.36 -15.07 11.84
N LYS A 297 -12.06 -14.86 10.73
CA LYS A 297 -13.34 -14.14 10.63
C LYS A 297 -13.28 -12.69 11.12
N ILE A 298 -12.08 -12.12 11.28
CA ILE A 298 -11.93 -10.70 11.61
C ILE A 298 -12.52 -9.87 10.47
N ASN A 299 -13.43 -8.97 10.80
CA ASN A 299 -13.98 -8.03 9.84
C ASN A 299 -13.07 -6.80 9.75
N TYR A 300 -12.02 -6.91 8.95
CA TYR A 300 -11.04 -5.85 8.72
C TYR A 300 -11.68 -4.56 8.21
N GLN A 301 -12.69 -4.65 7.34
CA GLN A 301 -13.38 -3.45 6.84
C GLN A 301 -14.14 -2.72 7.95
N ALA A 302 -14.90 -3.44 8.79
CA ALA A 302 -15.61 -2.82 9.91
C ALA A 302 -14.66 -2.28 10.99
N ASP A 303 -13.51 -2.94 11.18
CA ASP A 303 -12.49 -2.47 12.12
C ASP A 303 -11.79 -1.22 11.60
N TYR A 304 -11.51 -1.16 10.29
CA TYR A 304 -11.02 0.02 9.59
C TYR A 304 -11.99 1.20 9.78
N ASP A 305 -13.28 1.01 9.50
CA ASP A 305 -14.31 2.04 9.64
C ASP A 305 -14.38 2.61 11.07
N PHE A 306 -14.24 1.75 12.07
CA PHE A 306 -14.25 2.16 13.47
C PHE A 306 -13.04 3.03 13.86
N TYR A 307 -11.86 2.75 13.30
CA TYR A 307 -10.68 3.59 13.53
C TYR A 307 -10.85 4.93 12.82
N LEU A 308 -11.32 4.88 11.57
CA LEU A 308 -11.55 6.03 10.72
C LEU A 308 -12.55 7.01 11.38
N GLU A 309 -13.69 6.50 11.85
CA GLU A 309 -14.70 7.30 12.59
C GLU A 309 -14.09 8.04 13.78
N ARG A 310 -13.20 7.38 14.53
CA ARG A 310 -12.58 7.99 15.72
C ARG A 310 -11.62 9.11 15.37
N LEU A 311 -10.88 8.96 14.27
CA LEU A 311 -9.94 9.96 13.79
C LEU A 311 -10.69 11.18 13.22
N PHE A 312 -11.77 10.96 12.46
CA PHE A 312 -12.60 12.04 11.91
C PHE A 312 -13.35 12.88 12.95
N LYS A 313 -13.49 12.42 14.19
CA LYS A 313 -14.12 13.23 15.25
C LYS A 313 -13.31 14.47 15.65
N CYS A 314 -12.08 14.64 15.13
CA CYS A 314 -11.20 15.78 15.41
C CYS A 314 -11.09 16.14 16.90
N THR A 315 -11.18 15.13 17.76
CA THR A 315 -10.99 15.30 19.21
C THR A 315 -9.52 15.67 19.49
N PRO A 316 -9.19 16.24 20.67
CA PRO A 316 -7.80 16.48 21.04
C PRO A 316 -6.93 15.22 20.94
N TRP A 317 -7.51 14.05 21.22
CA TRP A 317 -6.86 12.76 21.01
C TRP A 317 -6.58 12.51 19.52
N ALA A 318 -7.58 12.64 18.65
CA ALA A 318 -7.41 12.41 17.21
C ALA A 318 -6.35 13.36 16.60
N CYS A 319 -6.39 14.65 16.95
CA CYS A 319 -5.37 15.61 16.53
C CYS A 319 -3.97 15.22 17.04
N SER A 320 -3.86 14.73 18.28
CA SER A 320 -2.58 14.21 18.81
C SER A 320 -2.09 13.00 18.03
N ILE A 321 -2.97 12.11 17.57
CA ILE A 321 -2.58 10.97 16.71
C ILE A 321 -2.09 11.47 15.35
N MET A 322 -2.82 12.37 14.69
CA MET A 322 -2.41 12.92 13.40
C MET A 322 -1.04 13.62 13.49
N ASN A 323 -0.82 14.44 14.52
CA ASN A 323 0.47 15.10 14.75
C ASN A 323 1.60 14.10 15.00
N TYR A 324 1.37 13.09 15.84
CA TYR A 324 2.35 12.04 16.11
C TYR A 324 2.81 11.34 14.82
N PHE A 325 1.87 10.94 13.96
CA PHE A 325 2.24 10.31 12.68
C PHE A 325 2.95 11.29 11.73
N ASN A 326 2.50 12.54 11.65
CA ASN A 326 3.15 13.54 10.80
C ASN A 326 4.61 13.78 11.24
N GLU A 327 4.85 13.89 12.54
CA GLU A 327 6.19 14.02 13.10
C GLU A 327 7.06 12.80 12.79
N GLU A 328 6.58 11.60 13.14
CA GLU A 328 7.38 10.38 12.98
C GLU A 328 7.63 9.99 11.51
N VAL A 329 6.65 10.19 10.62
CA VAL A 329 6.76 9.78 9.22
C VAL A 329 7.50 10.82 8.37
N PHE A 330 7.23 12.11 8.56
CA PHE A 330 7.77 13.16 7.68
C PHE A 330 9.01 13.87 8.26
N ASN A 331 9.19 13.96 9.59
CA ASN A 331 10.38 14.63 10.14
C ASN A 331 11.65 13.77 10.04
N VAL A 332 11.53 12.43 10.07
CA VAL A 332 12.66 11.51 9.89
C VAL A 332 13.33 11.69 8.51
N THR A 333 12.54 12.05 7.48
CA THR A 333 13.07 12.29 6.13
C THR A 333 13.80 13.64 6.02
N SER A 334 13.43 14.62 6.84
CA SER A 334 14.03 15.96 6.84
C SER A 334 15.43 15.98 7.47
N GLN A 335 15.69 15.15 8.49
CA GLN A 335 17.01 15.07 9.14
C GLN A 335 18.07 14.36 8.28
N SER A 336 17.67 13.58 7.28
CA SER A 336 18.58 12.96 6.31
C SER A 336 19.12 13.96 5.26
N ARG A 337 18.61 15.20 5.24
CA ARG A 337 19.05 16.29 4.36
C ARG A 337 19.91 17.34 5.07
N VAL A 338 20.93 16.93 5.83
CA VAL A 338 22.01 17.86 6.19
C VAL A 338 23.13 17.72 5.16
N PRO A 339 23.36 18.72 4.28
CA PRO A 339 24.60 18.79 3.53
C PRO A 339 25.72 19.04 4.52
N LEU A 340 26.81 18.27 4.41
CA LEU A 340 28.10 18.60 5.02
C LEU A 340 28.44 20.05 4.61
N ALA A 341 28.29 20.98 5.55
CA ALA A 341 28.69 22.35 5.35
C ALA A 341 30.21 22.38 5.23
N ASN A 342 30.67 23.00 4.14
CA ASN A 342 32.05 23.21 3.75
C ASN A 342 32.91 23.73 4.91
N ASP A 343 33.96 22.97 5.26
CA ASP A 343 35.18 23.55 5.83
C ASP A 343 35.79 24.49 4.78
N SER A 344 35.69 25.80 5.03
CA SER A 344 36.54 26.79 4.38
C SER A 344 37.61 27.25 5.38
N PRO A 345 38.88 27.40 4.93
CA PRO A 345 40.00 27.64 5.82
C PRO A 345 39.97 29.07 6.36
N ILE A 346 40.25 29.18 7.66
CA ILE A 346 40.50 30.45 8.35
C ILE A 346 41.78 31.06 7.77
N VAL A 347 41.64 32.19 7.08
CA VAL A 347 42.73 33.12 6.76
C VAL A 347 42.68 34.24 7.80
N SER A 348 43.73 34.36 8.59
CA SER A 348 43.93 35.48 9.53
C SER A 348 44.62 36.65 8.83
N PRO A 349 44.19 37.91 9.04
CA PRO A 349 44.94 39.11 8.65
C PRO A 349 45.69 39.71 9.87
N PRO A 350 46.52 40.76 9.68
CA PRO A 350 47.90 40.87 10.17
C PRO A 350 48.07 41.22 11.65
#